data_AF-A0A6A4N6A6-F1
#
_entry.id   AF-A0A6A4N6A6-F1
#
_cell.length_a   1.000
_cell.length_b   1.000
_cell.length_c   1.000
_cell.angle_alpha   90.00
_cell.angle_beta   90.00
_cell.angle_gamma   90.00
#
_symmetry.space_group_name_H-M   'P 1'
#
loop_
_entity.id
_entity.type
_entity.pdbx_description
1 polymer ?
#
loop_
_entity_poly.entity_id
_entity_poly.type
_entity_poly.pdbx_seq_one_letter_code
_entity_poly.pdbx_strand_id
1 'polypeptide(L)' 'MADHTNVDSRGFNPALIVLLVVVGLLLTFLIGNYVLYIYAQKTIPPRKKKPVSKKKLKRERLKQGVSAPGE' A
#
# COMPACT_ATOMS: atom_id res chain seq x y z
N MET A 1 -37.81 -30.94 -22.42
CA MET A 1 -37.57 -31.83 -21.26
C MET A 1 -37.01 -30.95 -20.16
N ALA A 2 -37.64 -30.99 -18.99
CA ALA A 2 -37.70 -29.90 -18.03
C ALA A 2 -36.39 -29.56 -17.29
N ASP A 3 -36.44 -28.36 -16.71
CA ASP A 3 -35.49 -27.52 -15.99
C ASP A 3 -34.69 -28.20 -14.86
N HIS A 4 -33.45 -27.75 -14.65
CA HIS A 4 -32.58 -28.11 -13.52
C HIS A 4 -32.30 -26.89 -12.64
N THR A 5 -33.34 -26.21 -12.16
CA THR A 5 -33.20 -25.25 -11.07
C THR A 5 -33.52 -25.93 -9.74
N ASN A 6 -32.57 -26.68 -9.20
CA ASN A 6 -32.60 -27.05 -7.79
C ASN A 6 -32.27 -25.81 -6.95
N VAL A 7 -33.29 -25.02 -6.67
CA VAL A 7 -33.24 -24.01 -5.60
C VAL A 7 -33.52 -24.72 -4.28
N ASP A 8 -32.51 -25.44 -3.80
CA ASP A 8 -32.47 -25.94 -2.43
C ASP A 8 -32.50 -24.74 -1.48
N SER A 9 -33.66 -24.53 -0.85
CA SER A 9 -33.93 -23.46 0.10
C SER A 9 -33.30 -23.76 1.47
N ARG A 10 -32.05 -24.23 1.48
CA ARG A 10 -31.25 -24.42 2.70
C ARG A 10 -30.52 -23.11 2.97
N GLY A 11 -30.91 -22.43 4.05
CA GLY A 11 -30.29 -21.17 4.47
C GLY A 11 -28.76 -21.28 4.56
N PHE A 12 -28.06 -20.15 4.38
CA PHE A 12 -26.60 -20.10 4.39
C PHE A 12 -26.01 -20.72 5.67
N ASN A 13 -24.97 -21.55 5.51
CA ASN A 13 -24.27 -22.16 6.63
C ASN A 13 -23.69 -21.06 7.55
N PRO A 14 -23.90 -21.11 8.87
CA PRO A 14 -23.37 -20.11 9.80
C PRO A 14 -21.84 -19.99 9.71
N ALA A 15 -21.11 -21.07 9.47
CA ALA A 15 -19.66 -21.03 9.30
C ALA A 15 -19.25 -20.26 8.03
N LEU A 16 -20.01 -20.38 6.94
CA LEU A 16 -19.77 -19.61 5.71
C LEU A 16 -20.05 -18.12 5.92
N ILE A 17 -21.14 -17.79 6.63
CA ILE A 17 -21.46 -16.40 6.97
C ILE A 17 -20.32 -15.79 7.80
N VAL A 18 -19.86 -16.50 8.84
CA VAL A 18 -18.77 -16.03 9.69
C VAL A 18 -17.47 -15.87 8.88
N LEU A 19 -17.15 -16.81 7.99
CA LEU A 19 -15.97 -16.70 7.13
C LEU A 19 -16.03 -15.45 6.25
N LEU A 20 -17.16 -15.20 5.59
CA LEU A 20 -17.35 -14.00 4.76
C LEU A 20 -17.26 -12.71 5.59
N VAL A 21 -17.86 -12.69 6.77
CA VAL A 21 -17.83 -11.51 7.66
C VAL A 21 -16.41 -11.23 8.14
N VAL A 22 -15.67 -12.24 8.61
CA VAL A 22 -14.30 -12.06 9.12
C VAL A 22 -13.36 -11.62 7.99
N VAL A 23 -13.41 -12.30 6.83
CA VAL A 23 -12.57 -11.93 5.68
C VAL A 23 -12.94 -10.54 5.16
N GLY A 24 -14.24 -10.23 5.04
CA GLY A 24 -14.72 -8.92 4.61
C GLY A 24 -14.33 -7.79 5.57
N LEU A 25 -14.42 -8.03 6.88
CA LEU A 25 -14.01 -7.07 7.91
C LEU A 25 -12.50 -6.80 7.82
N LEU A 26 -11.67 -7.86 7.72
CA LEU A 26 -10.23 -7.71 7.61
C LEU A 26 -9.81 -6.99 6.34
N LEU A 27 -10.40 -7.34 5.19
CA LEU A 27 -10.14 -6.66 3.93
C LEU A 27 -10.53 -5.19 4.00
N THR A 28 -11.73 -4.88 4.50
CA THR A 28 -12.20 -3.49 4.64
C THR A 28 -11.29 -2.68 5.56
N PHE A 29 -10.89 -3.26 6.68
CA PHE A 29 -9.96 -2.62 7.62
C PHE A 29 -8.60 -2.36 6.99
N LEU A 30 -8.05 -3.35 6.28
CA LEU A 30 -6.74 -3.24 5.65
C LEU A 30 -6.75 -2.24 4.49
N ILE A 31 -7.77 -2.27 3.64
CA ILE A 31 -7.95 -1.31 2.54
C ILE A 31 -8.13 0.09 3.10
N GLY A 32 -9.01 0.27 4.07
CA GLY A 32 -9.24 1.57 4.71
C GLY A 32 -7.95 2.14 5.33
N ASN A 33 -7.18 1.30 6.02
CA ASN A 33 -5.90 1.69 6.58
C ASN A 33 -4.87 2.04 5.49
N TYR A 34 -4.80 1.24 4.43
CA TYR A 34 -3.87 1.47 3.32
C TYR A 34 -4.18 2.77 2.56
N VAL A 35 -5.46 3.04 2.29
CA VAL A 35 -5.91 4.29 1.67
C VAL A 35 -5.56 5.47 2.56
N LEU A 36 -5.81 5.37 3.87
CA LEU A 36 -5.46 6.42 4.83
C LEU A 36 -3.93 6.63 4.89
N TYR A 37 -3.14 5.56 4.84
CA TYR A 37 -1.68 5.62 4.80
C TYR A 37 -1.18 6.32 3.53
N ILE A 38 -1.75 6.01 2.36
CA ILE A 38 -1.42 6.69 1.10
C ILE A 38 -1.84 8.16 1.15
N TYR A 39 -3.02 8.46 1.70
CA TYR A 39 -3.51 9.83 1.84
C TYR A 39 -2.61 10.66 2.77
N ALA A 40 -2.22 10.09 3.91
CA ALA A 40 -1.26 10.68 4.83
C ALA A 40 0.09 10.89 4.14
N GLN A 41 0.60 9.94 3.35
CA GLN A 41 1.85 10.15 2.61
C GLN A 41 1.77 11.24 1.54
N LYS A 42 0.60 11.44 0.92
CA LYS A 42 0.39 12.52 -0.06
C LYS A 42 0.29 13.90 0.60
N THR A 43 -0.27 13.97 1.80
CA THR A 43 -0.48 15.22 2.55
C THR A 43 0.72 15.59 3.43
N ILE A 44 1.46 14.59 3.93
CA ILE A 44 2.72 14.79 4.63
C ILE A 44 3.74 15.24 3.58
N PRO A 45 4.36 16.43 3.74
CA PRO A 45 5.39 16.88 2.82
C PRO A 45 6.48 15.81 2.72
N PRO A 46 6.99 15.51 1.51
CA PRO A 46 8.00 14.48 1.32
C PRO A 46 9.09 14.70 2.36
N ARG A 47 9.34 13.69 3.21
CA ARG A 47 10.30 13.78 4.31
C ARG A 47 11.61 14.28 3.70
N LYS A 48 11.84 15.60 3.78
CA LYS A 48 13.02 16.22 3.18
C LYS A 48 14.16 15.52 3.88
N LYS A 49 14.93 14.70 3.13
CA LYS A 49 16.21 14.22 3.61
C LYS A 49 16.89 15.45 4.18
N LYS A 50 17.27 15.40 5.48
CA LYS A 50 17.84 16.56 6.18
C LYS A 50 18.78 17.25 5.20
N PRO A 51 18.52 18.54 4.85
CA PRO A 51 19.25 19.18 3.77
C PRO A 51 20.73 19.00 4.04
N VAL A 52 21.37 18.22 3.18
CA VAL A 52 22.77 17.91 3.34
C VAL A 52 23.47 19.23 3.09
N SER A 53 24.06 19.81 4.15
CA SER A 53 24.77 21.09 4.05
C SER A 53 25.67 21.05 2.82
N LYS A 54 25.70 22.16 2.06
CA LYS A 54 26.51 22.27 0.83
C LYS A 54 27.96 21.83 1.06
N LYS A 55 28.48 22.01 2.29
CA LYS A 55 29.79 21.49 2.72
C LYS A 55 29.88 19.96 2.70
N LYS A 56 28.88 19.24 3.22
CA LYS A 56 28.82 17.76 3.16
C LYS A 56 28.58 17.28 1.73
N LEU A 57 27.75 17.96 0.94
CA LEU A 57 27.52 17.57 -0.45
C LEU A 57 28.79 17.73 -1.30
N LYS A 58 29.52 18.84 -1.15
CA LYS A 58 30.83 19.06 -1.80
C LYS A 58 31.86 18.02 -1.32
N ARG A 59 31.92 17.71 -0.02
CA ARG A 59 32.84 16.71 0.53
C ARG A 59 32.57 15.31 -0.03
N GLU A 60 31.31 14.90 -0.14
CA GLU A 60 30.94 13.60 -0.69
C GLU A 60 31.18 13.56 -2.21
N ARG A 61 30.90 14.64 -2.95
CA ARG A 61 31.21 14.76 -4.38
C ARG A 61 32.71 14.71 -4.67
N LEU A 62 33.54 15.32 -3.82
CA LEU A 62 35.00 15.25 -3.93
C LEU A 62 35.54 13.85 -3.62
N LYS A 63 34.94 13.14 -2.65
CA LYS A 63 35.31 11.75 -2.33
C LYS A 63 34.88 10.75 -3.40
N GLN A 64 33.76 11.00 -4.06
CA GLN A 64 33.25 10.14 -5.13
C GLN A 64 34.01 10.29 -6.45
N GLY A 65 34.96 11.24 -6.54
CA GLY A 65 35.73 11.47 -7.75
C GLY A 65 34.82 11.80 -8.91
N VAL A 66 34.39 13.07 -9.01
CA VAL A 66 33.69 13.52 -10.21
C VAL A 66 34.67 13.37 -11.38
N SER A 67 34.47 12.37 -12.24
CA SER A 67 35.05 12.39 -13.58
C SER A 67 34.66 13.72 -14.20
N ALA A 68 35.65 14.49 -14.66
CA ALA A 68 35.43 15.78 -15.24
C ALA A 68 34.35 15.66 -16.34
N PRO A 69 33.36 16.58 -16.41
CA PRO A 69 32.48 16.65 -17.56
C PRO A 69 33.33 17.16 -18.74
N GLY A 70 33.92 16.22 -19.47
CA GLY A 70 34.94 16.49 -20.48
C GLY A 70 35.62 15.21 -20.95
N GLU A 71 34.81 14.22 -21.37
CA GLU A 71 35.03 13.43 -22.60
C GLU A 71 33.81 13.67 -23.51
#